data_AF-A0A022QQL0-F1
#
_entry.id   AF-A0A022QQL0-F1
#
_cell.length_a   1.000
_cell.length_b   1.000
_cell.length_c   1.000
_cell.angle_alpha   90.00
_cell.angle_beta   90.00
_cell.angle_gamma   90.00
#
_symmetry.space_group_name_H-M   'P 1'
#
loop_
_entity.id
_entity.type
_entity.pdbx_description
1 polymer ?
#
loop_
_entity_poly.entity_id
_entity_poly.type
_entity_poly.pdbx_seq_one_letter_code
_entity_poly.pdbx_strand_id
1 'polypeptide(L)'
;DNPLSSSEAGDKTDWSYYKVIIPLHQLKSVNPSTNRTNSAEKYIQVISVDNHEFWYMGFLNYGGAAKCLDELVQDRHLQSV
;
A
#
# COMPACT_ATOMS: atom_id res chain seq x y z
N ASP A 1 13.94 2.85 -8.49
CA ASP A 1 13.52 3.68 -7.34
C ASP A 1 14.33 4.95 -7.25
N ASN A 2 13.67 6.05 -6.89
CA ASN A 2 14.28 7.36 -6.71
C ASN A 2 14.08 7.77 -5.23
N PRO A 3 15.04 7.49 -4.33
CA PRO A 3 14.89 7.72 -2.89
C PRO A 3 14.79 9.22 -2.57
N LEU A 4 14.16 9.55 -1.43
CA LEU A 4 14.08 10.93 -0.94
C LEU A 4 15.45 11.33 -0.36
N SER A 5 15.93 12.52 -0.68
CA SER A 5 17.11 13.10 -0.05
C SER A 5 16.71 14.06 1.07
N SER A 6 17.33 13.90 2.23
CA SER A 6 17.30 14.89 3.31
C SER A 6 18.69 15.49 3.43
N SER A 7 18.80 16.82 3.35
CA SER A 7 20.01 17.54 3.73
C SER A 7 19.95 17.83 5.22
N GLU A 8 20.67 17.07 6.03
CA GLU A 8 20.96 17.51 7.40
C GLU A 8 21.90 18.72 7.35
N ALA A 9 21.82 19.61 8.35
CA ALA A 9 22.62 20.83 8.41
C ALA A 9 24.13 20.52 8.48
N GLY A 10 24.76 20.35 7.32
CA GLY A 10 26.18 20.05 7.15
C GLY A 10 26.42 18.99 6.09
N ASP A 11 26.65 19.41 4.84
CA ASP A 11 27.26 18.74 3.67
C ASP A 11 27.02 17.23 3.38
N LYS A 12 26.09 16.57 4.09
CA LYS A 12 25.80 15.15 3.99
C LYS A 12 24.37 14.96 3.53
N THR A 13 24.22 14.48 2.30
CA THR A 13 22.94 14.07 1.73
C THR A 13 22.68 12.62 2.07
N ASP A 14 21.71 12.35 2.95
CA ASP A 14 21.26 10.99 3.24
C ASP A 14 20.05 10.64 2.37
N TRP A 15 20.10 9.44 1.77
CA TRP A 15 19.03 8.89 0.93
C TRP A 15 18.16 7.95 1.74
N SER A 16 16.87 8.25 1.84
CA SER A 16 15.89 7.44 2.56
C SER A 16 14.86 6.86 1.60
N TYR A 17 14.67 5.55 1.69
CA TYR A 17 13.54 4.89 1.05
C TYR A 17 12.31 5.03 1.95
N TYR A 18 11.20 5.53 1.38
CA TYR A 18 9.95 5.58 2.11
C TYR A 18 9.38 4.16 2.24
N LYS A 19 9.32 3.66 3.47
CA LYS A 19 8.79 2.33 3.78
C LYS A 19 7.58 2.47 4.70
N VAL A 20 6.44 1.99 4.24
CA VAL A 20 5.23 1.83 5.05
C VAL A 20 5.18 0.40 5.57
N ILE A 21 4.96 0.22 6.87
CA ILE A 21 4.75 -1.08 7.50
C ILE A 21 3.38 -1.05 8.15
N ILE A 22 2.45 -1.89 7.67
CA ILE A 22 1.11 -2.03 8.24
C ILE A 22 1.03 -3.41 8.88
N PRO A 23 0.95 -3.51 10.22
CA PRO A 23 0.67 -4.78 10.87
C PRO A 23 -0.68 -5.34 10.40
N LEU A 24 -0.80 -6.66 10.21
CA LEU A 24 -2.03 -7.28 9.70
C LEU A 24 -3.26 -6.94 10.55
N HIS A 25 -3.13 -6.89 11.88
CA HIS A 25 -4.21 -6.48 12.77
C HIS A 25 -4.61 -5.00 12.64
N GLN A 26 -3.84 -4.18 11.94
CA GLN A 26 -4.16 -2.79 11.60
C GLN A 26 -4.65 -2.62 10.16
N LEU A 27 -4.62 -3.66 9.31
CA LEU A 27 -5.14 -3.65 7.94
C LEU A 27 -6.68 -3.74 7.88
N LYS A 28 -7.40 -2.62 7.86
CA LYS A 28 -8.87 -2.59 7.94
C LYS A 28 -9.54 -3.16 6.70
N SER A 29 -9.11 -2.73 5.51
CA SER A 29 -9.70 -3.19 4.25
C SER A 29 -8.76 -2.96 3.08
N VAL A 30 -8.99 -3.72 2.01
CA VAL A 30 -8.32 -3.60 0.72
C VAL A 30 -9.39 -3.44 -0.35
N ASN A 31 -9.35 -2.33 -1.10
CA ASN A 31 -10.35 -2.04 -2.13
C ASN A 31 -9.65 -1.88 -3.49
N PRO A 32 -9.77 -2.88 -4.38
CA PRO A 32 -9.32 -2.76 -5.76
C PRO A 32 -10.19 -1.75 -6.52
N SER A 33 -9.57 -0.87 -7.30
CA SER A 33 -10.24 0.15 -8.10
C SER A 33 -9.62 0.28 -9.49
N THR A 34 -10.42 0.63 -10.48
CA THR A 34 -9.98 0.86 -11.86
C THR A 34 -10.60 2.15 -12.36
N ASN A 35 -9.80 2.99 -13.03
CA ASN A 35 -10.32 4.23 -13.58
C ASN A 35 -11.36 3.93 -14.68
N ARG A 36 -12.51 4.60 -14.58
CA ARG A 36 -13.65 4.40 -15.50
C ARG A 36 -13.34 4.88 -16.92
N THR A 37 -12.48 5.89 -17.06
CA THR A 37 -12.08 6.48 -18.33
C THR A 37 -10.85 5.80 -18.92
N ASN A 38 -9.93 5.33 -18.06
CA ASN A 38 -8.71 4.66 -18.46
C ASN A 38 -8.55 3.31 -17.76
N SER A 39 -8.93 2.22 -18.43
CA SER A 39 -8.88 0.87 -17.84
C SER A 39 -7.46 0.34 -17.58
N ALA A 40 -6.42 0.99 -18.11
CA ALA A 40 -5.03 0.67 -17.80
C ALA A 40 -4.60 1.20 -16.43
N GLU A 41 -5.28 2.24 -15.92
CA GLU A 41 -5.02 2.78 -14.59
C GLU A 41 -5.77 1.98 -13.53
N LYS A 42 -5.02 1.16 -12.81
CA LYS A 42 -5.52 0.29 -11.76
C LYS A 42 -4.85 0.62 -10.45
N TYR A 43 -5.67 0.65 -9.41
CA TYR A 43 -5.30 1.13 -8.09
C TYR A 43 -5.75 0.11 -7.05
N ILE A 44 -4.96 -0.07 -5.99
CA ILE A 44 -5.40 -0.81 -4.81
C ILE A 44 -5.32 0.16 -3.63
N GLN A 45 -6.49 0.44 -3.05
CA GLN A 45 -6.60 1.23 -1.84
C GLN A 45 -6.42 0.30 -0.64
N VAL A 46 -5.53 0.67 0.27
CA VAL A 46 -5.31 -0.01 1.54
C VAL A 46 -5.68 0.95 2.66
N ILE A 47 -6.64 0.55 3.49
CA ILE A 47 -7.13 1.34 4.61
C ILE A 47 -6.70 0.66 5.91
N SER A 48 -6.17 1.45 6.83
CA SER A 48 -5.80 1.01 8.17
C SER A 48 -6.92 1.25 9.18
N VAL A 49 -6.84 0.63 10.36
CA VAL A 49 -7.86 0.72 11.42
C VAL A 49 -7.99 2.14 11.97
N ASP A 50 -6.90 2.92 11.98
CA ASP A 50 -6.86 4.34 12.35
C ASP A 50 -7.17 5.28 11.16
N ASN A 51 -7.69 4.73 10.06
CA ASN A 51 -8.15 5.44 8.87
C ASN A 51 -7.06 6.12 8.02
N HIS A 52 -5.78 5.75 8.15
CA HIS A 52 -4.81 6.10 7.11
C HIS A 52 -5.11 5.34 5.82
N GLU A 53 -5.00 6.05 4.71
CA GLU A 53 -5.35 5.57 3.38
C GLU A 53 -4.13 5.61 2.45
N PHE A 54 -3.80 4.45 1.88
CA PHE A 54 -2.67 4.29 0.97
C PHE A 54 -3.16 3.82 -0.39
N TRP A 55 -2.77 4.54 -1.44
CA TRP A 55 -3.09 4.21 -2.82
C TRP A 55 -1.87 3.65 -3.52
N TYR A 56 -1.93 2.36 -3.85
CA TYR A 56 -0.88 1.70 -4.62
C TYR A 56 -1.29 1.60 -6.09
N MET A 57 -0.33 1.81 -6.97
CA MET A 57 -0.49 1.85 -8.43
C MET A 57 0.68 1.12 -9.10
N GLY A 58 0.62 0.97 -10.43
CA GLY A 58 1.77 0.47 -11.20
C GLY A 58 2.05 -1.03 -11.04
N PHE A 59 1.03 -1.80 -10.65
CA PHE A 59 1.15 -3.25 -10.51
C PHE A 59 1.39 -3.92 -11.87
N LEU A 60 2.48 -4.67 -11.98
CA LEU A 60 2.71 -5.56 -13.13
C LEU A 60 1.64 -6.66 -13.22
N ASN A 61 1.25 -7.21 -12.06
CA ASN A 61 0.15 -8.17 -11.92
C ASN A 61 -0.87 -7.64 -10.91
N TYR A 62 -1.74 -6.76 -11.37
CA TYR A 62 -2.80 -6.17 -10.55
C TYR A 62 -3.73 -7.21 -9.92
N GLY A 63 -4.18 -8.19 -10.69
CA GLY A 63 -5.15 -9.19 -10.21
C GLY A 63 -4.58 -10.08 -9.12
N GLY A 64 -3.33 -10.54 -9.29
CA GLY A 64 -2.63 -11.33 -8.28
C GLY A 64 -2.37 -10.53 -7.00
N ALA A 65 -1.98 -9.26 -7.12
CA ALA A 65 -1.76 -8.38 -5.97
C ALA A 65 -3.05 -8.13 -5.18
N ALA A 66 -4.15 -7.81 -5.87
CA ALA A 66 -5.46 -7.62 -5.24
C ALA A 66 -5.92 -8.87 -4.50
N LYS A 67 -5.81 -10.05 -5.15
CA LYS A 67 -6.19 -11.33 -4.54
C LYS A 67 -5.37 -11.64 -3.28
N CYS A 68 -4.04 -11.49 -3.34
CA CYS A 68 -3.16 -11.75 -2.21
C CYS A 68 -3.46 -10.83 -1.01
N LEU A 69 -3.73 -9.54 -1.27
CA LEU A 69 -4.09 -8.59 -0.22
C LEU A 69 -5.47 -8.87 0.38
N ASP A 70 -6.44 -9.29 -0.44
CA ASP A 70 -7.78 -9.68 0.02
C ASP A 70 -7.73 -10.94 0.92
N GLU A 71 -6.94 -11.96 0.54
CA GLU A 71 -6.73 -13.17 1.35
C GLU A 71 -6.18 -12.82 2.76
N LEU A 72 -5.26 -11.85 2.87
CA LEU A 72 -4.75 -11.40 4.17
C LEU A 72 -5.81 -10.73 5.04
N VAL A 73 -6.76 -9.99 4.44
CA VAL A 73 -7.87 -9.39 5.17
C VAL A 73 -8.80 -10.49 5.70
N GLN A 74 -9.09 -11.51 4.90
CA GLN A 74 -9.94 -12.64 5.29
C GLN A 74 -9.30 -13.49 6.39
N ASP A 75 -8.01 -13.82 6.28
CA ASP A 75 -7.29 -14.58 7.32
C ASP A 75 -7.30 -13.84 8.67
N ARG A 76 -7.20 -12.51 8.66
CA ARG A 76 -7.32 -11.71 9.87
C ARG A 76 -8.72 -11.76 10.48
N HIS A 77 -9.78 -11.86 9.67
CA HIS A 77 -11.13 -12.09 10.19
C HIS A 77 -11.25 -13.47 10.88
N LEU A 78 -10.57 -14.49 10.35
CA LEU A 78 -10.56 -15.84 10.92
C LEU A 78 -9.80 -15.93 12.26
N GLN A 79 -8.74 -15.14 12.46
CA GLN A 79 -7.96 -15.14 13.72
C GLN A 79 -8.56 -14.29 14.85
N SER A 80 -9.65 -13.57 14.58
CA SER A 80 -10.34 -12.72 15.57
C SER A 80 -11.50 -13.43 16.28
N VAL A 81 -11.73 -14.73 16.01
CA VAL A 81 -12.83 -15.55 16.56
C VAL A 81 -12.33 -16.45 17.68
#